data_AF-A0AB39VMN9-F1
#
_entry.id   AF-A0AB39VMN9-F1
#
_cell.length_a   1.000
_cell.length_b   1.000
_cell.length_c   1.000
_cell.angle_alpha   90.00
_cell.angle_beta   90.00
_cell.angle_gamma   90.00
#
_symmetry.space_group_name_H-M   'P 1'
#
loop_
_entity.id
_entity.type
_entity.pdbx_description
1 polymer ?
#
loop_
_entity_poly.entity_id
_entity_poly.type
_entity_poly.pdbx_seq_one_letter_code
_entity_poly.pdbx_strand_id
1 'polypeptide(L)'
;MVIFKKRINIKKLMVATIIISSVLISGCSLPKTKNYNTSLAKCDNKDQVTKNPDLVYQKMLSCINDGNYSTATLFYAKAGTLTWYNSLKEPNETNRLYHQELAKNTIDQLSLAQKNHLSAMLEAIFSDSLTHEKICTEVTPPVTNTDNEFSSKLWLDAKRGYLHCK
;
A
#
# COMPACT_ATOMS: atom_id res chain seq x y z
N MET A 1 -30.00 44.10 -50.19
CA MET A 1 -29.13 43.71 -49.06
C MET A 1 -28.07 42.77 -49.61
N VAL A 2 -26.86 43.29 -49.84
CA VAL A 2 -25.78 42.62 -50.60
C VAL A 2 -24.79 41.99 -49.61
N ILE A 3 -24.44 40.73 -49.86
CA ILE A 3 -23.46 39.93 -49.13
C ILE A 3 -22.04 40.37 -49.52
N PHE A 4 -21.19 40.71 -48.55
CA PHE A 4 -19.73 40.77 -48.77
C PHE A 4 -19.00 39.85 -47.80
N LYS A 5 -18.50 38.75 -48.38
CA LYS A 5 -17.69 37.70 -47.77
C LYS A 5 -16.21 38.12 -47.93
N LYS A 6 -15.53 38.55 -46.86
CA LYS A 6 -14.10 38.87 -46.92
C LYS A 6 -13.28 37.64 -46.51
N ARG A 7 -12.65 37.00 -47.50
CA ARG A 7 -11.64 35.95 -47.31
C ARG A 7 -10.31 36.61 -46.96
N ILE A 8 -9.69 36.23 -45.85
CA ILE A 8 -8.27 36.51 -45.59
C ILE A 8 -7.50 35.25 -45.95
N ASN A 9 -6.60 35.40 -46.91
CA ASN A 9 -5.69 34.39 -47.42
C ASN A 9 -4.29 34.92 -47.17
N ILE A 10 -3.61 34.45 -46.12
CA ILE A 10 -2.19 34.72 -45.91
C ILE A 10 -1.47 33.38 -46.04
N LYS A 11 -0.81 33.29 -47.18
CA LYS A 11 0.10 32.25 -47.62
C LYS A 11 1.31 32.23 -46.67
N LYS A 12 1.78 31.02 -46.38
CA LYS A 12 3.18 30.63 -46.18
C LYS A 12 3.99 31.46 -45.16
N LEU A 13 4.19 30.89 -43.98
CA LEU A 13 5.50 30.94 -43.35
C LEU A 13 5.83 29.54 -42.81
N MET A 14 6.64 28.81 -43.58
CA MET A 14 7.37 27.65 -43.09
C MET A 14 8.46 28.16 -42.14
N VAL A 15 8.47 27.69 -40.90
CA VAL A 15 9.71 27.51 -40.14
C VAL A 15 9.61 26.17 -39.44
N ALA A 16 10.41 25.23 -39.95
CA ALA A 16 10.65 23.94 -39.36
C ALA A 16 11.49 24.12 -38.08
N THR A 17 11.09 23.47 -37.00
CA THR A 17 12.02 23.09 -35.93
C THR A 17 11.57 21.74 -35.41
N ILE A 18 12.12 20.69 -36.01
CA ILE A 18 12.01 19.31 -35.54
C ILE A 18 12.85 19.23 -34.27
N ILE A 19 12.19 19.22 -33.12
CA ILE A 19 12.82 18.98 -31.83
C ILE A 19 13.19 17.50 -31.80
N ILE A 20 14.51 17.25 -31.85
CA ILE A 20 15.11 15.94 -31.69
C ILE A 20 14.80 15.47 -30.27
N SER A 21 13.85 14.54 -30.14
CA SER A 21 13.58 13.82 -28.90
C SER A 21 14.75 12.89 -28.60
N SER A 22 15.72 13.39 -27.85
CA SER A 22 16.75 12.58 -27.22
C SER A 22 16.09 11.69 -26.15
N VAL A 23 15.82 10.44 -26.53
CA VAL A 23 15.46 9.35 -25.63
C VAL A 23 16.63 9.14 -24.67
N LEU A 24 16.58 9.76 -23.49
CA LEU A 24 17.44 9.40 -22.39
C LEU A 24 16.97 8.05 -21.87
N ILE A 25 17.83 7.07 -22.11
CA ILE A 25 17.74 5.69 -21.68
C ILE A 25 17.59 5.69 -20.15
N SER A 26 16.36 5.50 -19.69
CA SER A 26 16.08 5.20 -18.29
C SER A 26 16.76 3.87 -17.96
N GLY A 27 17.84 3.93 -17.19
CA GLY A 27 18.45 2.75 -16.60
C GLY A 27 17.45 2.09 -15.66
N CYS A 28 16.82 1.01 -16.11
CA CYS A 28 16.12 0.08 -15.24
C CYS A 28 17.17 -0.62 -14.37
N SER A 29 17.53 -0.02 -13.23
CA SER A 29 18.18 -0.77 -12.16
C SER A 29 17.17 -1.82 -11.69
N LEU A 30 17.39 -3.08 -12.08
CA LEU A 30 16.63 -4.19 -11.51
C LEU A 30 16.77 -4.11 -9.99
N PRO A 31 15.68 -4.03 -9.22
CA PRO A 31 15.77 -4.15 -7.79
C PRO A 31 16.36 -5.52 -7.48
N LYS A 32 17.45 -5.54 -6.71
CA LYS A 32 18.00 -6.77 -6.13
C LYS A 32 16.86 -7.47 -5.40
N THR A 33 16.40 -8.59 -5.93
CA THR A 33 15.48 -9.48 -5.23
C THR A 33 16.21 -9.98 -3.99
N LYS A 34 15.89 -9.38 -2.84
CA LYS A 34 16.29 -9.96 -1.56
C LYS A 34 15.56 -11.30 -1.48
N ASN A 35 16.33 -12.38 -1.62
CA ASN A 35 15.82 -13.73 -1.55
C ASN A 35 15.53 -14.02 -0.08
N TYR A 36 14.33 -13.66 0.37
CA TYR A 36 13.86 -13.96 1.71
C TYR A 36 13.53 -15.46 1.75
N ASN A 37 14.52 -16.28 2.10
CA ASN A 37 14.31 -17.66 2.53
C ASN A 37 13.61 -17.62 3.90
N THR A 38 12.33 -17.29 3.89
CA THR A 38 11.49 -17.34 5.09
C THR A 38 10.81 -18.69 5.07
N SER A 39 11.06 -19.49 6.12
CA SER A 39 10.24 -20.65 6.48
C SER A 39 8.76 -20.31 6.22
N LEU A 40 8.14 -21.05 5.30
CA LEU A 40 6.88 -20.74 4.64
C LEU A 40 5.81 -20.36 5.68
N ALA A 41 5.66 -19.07 5.98
CA ALA A 41 4.63 -18.60 6.89
C ALA A 41 3.30 -19.00 6.25
N LYS A 42 2.53 -19.90 6.84
CA LYS A 42 1.26 -20.34 6.25
C LYS A 42 0.26 -19.19 6.25
N CYS A 43 -0.58 -19.11 5.22
CA CYS A 43 -1.72 -18.21 5.26
C CYS A 43 -2.77 -18.72 6.26
N ASP A 44 -2.67 -18.26 7.51
CA ASP A 44 -3.67 -18.53 8.56
C ASP A 44 -4.09 -17.21 9.21
N ASN A 45 -5.40 -16.97 9.29
CA ASN A 45 -5.96 -15.79 9.92
C ASN A 45 -5.98 -15.86 11.46
N LYS A 46 -5.80 -17.06 12.03
CA LYS A 46 -5.77 -17.33 13.48
C LYS A 46 -4.41 -17.04 14.11
N ASP A 47 -3.41 -16.83 13.29
CA ASP A 47 -2.06 -16.57 13.75
C ASP A 47 -2.01 -15.27 14.57
N GLN A 48 -1.48 -15.39 15.79
CA GLN A 48 -1.21 -14.24 16.62
C GLN A 48 -0.30 -13.27 15.86
N VAL A 49 -0.71 -12.01 15.85
CA VAL A 49 0.06 -10.94 15.20
C VAL A 49 1.32 -10.74 16.02
N THR A 50 2.48 -10.93 15.38
CA THR A 50 3.77 -10.61 15.97
C THR A 50 3.97 -9.10 16.04
N LYS A 51 4.81 -8.63 16.96
CA LYS A 51 5.17 -7.21 17.10
C LYS A 51 6.06 -6.70 15.98
N ASN A 52 6.53 -7.59 15.09
CA ASN A 52 7.38 -7.23 13.97
C ASN A 52 6.53 -7.05 12.69
N PRO A 53 6.37 -5.81 12.17
CA PRO A 53 5.64 -5.55 10.93
C PRO A 53 6.15 -6.33 9.71
N ASP A 54 7.45 -6.57 9.59
CA ASP A 54 8.03 -7.33 8.46
C ASP A 54 7.43 -8.74 8.40
N LEU A 55 7.31 -9.39 9.55
CA LEU A 55 6.73 -10.74 9.64
C LEU A 55 5.22 -10.72 9.34
N VAL A 56 4.51 -9.65 9.67
CA VAL A 56 3.10 -9.49 9.31
C VAL A 56 2.94 -9.34 7.80
N TYR A 57 3.80 -8.55 7.16
CA TYR A 57 3.82 -8.42 5.69
C TYR A 57 4.26 -9.71 4.99
N GLN A 58 5.16 -10.51 5.57
CA GLN A 58 5.47 -11.84 5.04
C GLN A 58 4.25 -12.77 5.06
N LYS A 59 3.41 -12.71 6.09
CA LYS A 59 2.12 -13.43 6.12
C LYS A 59 1.16 -12.92 5.06
N MET A 60 1.11 -11.60 4.82
CA MET A 60 0.35 -11.01 3.72
C MET A 60 0.79 -11.60 2.36
N LEU A 61 2.09 -11.62 2.09
CA LEU A 61 2.64 -12.18 0.84
C LEU A 61 2.28 -13.65 0.66
N SER A 62 2.38 -14.44 1.73
CA SER A 62 1.97 -15.85 1.71
C SER A 62 0.49 -16.02 1.36
N CYS A 63 -0.40 -15.24 1.99
CA CYS A 63 -1.82 -15.27 1.65
C CYS A 63 -2.12 -14.86 0.21
N ILE A 64 -1.35 -13.93 -0.36
CA ILE A 64 -1.50 -13.56 -1.77
C ILE A 64 -1.04 -14.69 -2.69
N ASN A 65 0.03 -15.40 -2.34
CA ASN A 65 0.49 -16.57 -3.10
C ASN A 65 -0.52 -17.72 -3.05
N ASP A 66 -1.23 -17.86 -1.94
CA ASP A 66 -2.34 -18.83 -1.78
C ASP A 66 -3.67 -18.36 -2.40
N GLY A 67 -3.71 -17.16 -3.00
CA GLY A 67 -4.92 -16.56 -3.57
C GLY A 67 -5.96 -16.07 -2.54
N ASN A 68 -5.61 -16.08 -1.25
CA ASN A 68 -6.47 -15.65 -0.16
C ASN A 68 -6.32 -14.13 0.11
N TYR A 69 -6.81 -13.32 -0.82
CA TYR A 69 -6.69 -11.86 -0.73
C TYR A 69 -7.49 -11.24 0.43
N SER A 70 -8.56 -11.88 0.90
CA SER A 70 -9.30 -11.39 2.08
C SER A 70 -8.42 -11.42 3.33
N THR A 71 -7.71 -12.54 3.55
CA THR A 71 -6.76 -12.65 4.67
C THR A 71 -5.54 -11.77 4.46
N ALA A 72 -5.07 -11.64 3.22
CA ALA A 72 -3.99 -10.70 2.90
C ALA A 72 -4.35 -9.26 3.26
N THR A 73 -5.56 -8.80 2.93
CA THR A 73 -6.02 -7.45 3.32
C THR A 73 -6.07 -7.27 4.82
N LEU A 74 -6.50 -8.29 5.59
CA LEU A 74 -6.42 -8.24 7.05
C LEU A 74 -4.97 -8.09 7.54
N PHE A 75 -4.02 -8.82 6.96
CA PHE A 75 -2.60 -8.67 7.31
C PHE A 75 -2.01 -7.32 6.90
N TYR A 76 -2.42 -6.77 5.75
CA TYR A 76 -2.07 -5.42 5.34
C TYR A 76 -2.55 -4.39 6.39
N ALA A 77 -3.81 -4.48 6.80
CA ALA A 77 -4.40 -3.60 7.82
C ALA A 77 -3.71 -3.74 9.18
N LYS A 78 -3.41 -4.97 9.61
CA LYS A 78 -2.67 -5.26 10.85
C LYS A 78 -1.26 -4.66 10.83
N ALA A 79 -0.51 -4.88 9.75
CA ALA A 79 0.86 -4.40 9.61
C ALA A 79 0.93 -2.87 9.62
N GLY A 80 0.04 -2.21 8.86
CA GLY A 80 0.01 -0.76 8.81
C GLY A 80 -0.43 -0.12 10.12
N THR A 81 -1.44 -0.69 10.79
CA THR A 81 -1.85 -0.24 12.13
C THR A 81 -0.72 -0.38 13.15
N LEU A 82 0.02 -1.50 13.11
CA LEU A 82 1.16 -1.74 13.99
C LEU A 82 2.29 -0.73 13.76
N THR A 83 2.63 -0.43 12.50
CA THR A 83 3.63 0.59 12.21
C THR A 83 3.18 1.98 12.61
N TRP A 84 1.89 2.30 12.46
CA TRP A 84 1.34 3.58 12.92
C TRP A 84 1.40 3.68 14.44
N TYR A 85 1.05 2.59 15.15
CA TYR A 85 1.21 2.50 16.61
C TYR A 85 2.66 2.77 17.03
N ASN A 86 3.64 2.15 16.37
CA ASN A 86 5.05 2.39 16.67
C ASN A 86 5.43 3.86 16.47
N SER A 87 4.90 4.52 15.43
CA SER A 87 5.11 5.95 15.21
C SER A 87 4.45 6.85 16.26
N LEU A 88 3.34 6.42 16.86
CA LEU A 88 2.69 7.14 17.96
C LEU A 88 3.42 6.92 19.29
N LYS A 89 3.93 5.71 19.52
CA LYS A 89 4.68 5.33 20.72
C LYS A 89 6.03 6.04 20.77
N GLU A 90 6.73 6.10 19.63
CA GLU A 90 8.02 6.74 19.48
C GLU A 90 7.94 7.71 18.28
N PRO A 91 7.53 8.97 18.52
CA PRO A 91 7.28 9.96 17.49
C PRO A 91 8.58 10.48 16.89
N ASN A 92 9.18 9.67 16.04
CA ASN A 92 10.29 10.03 15.19
C ASN A 92 9.92 9.82 13.71
N GLU A 93 10.54 10.61 12.83
CA GLU A 93 10.26 10.56 11.37
C GLU A 93 10.63 9.19 10.78
N THR A 94 11.64 8.53 11.34
CA THR A 94 12.09 7.18 10.97
C THR A 94 10.96 6.16 11.02
N ASN A 95 10.16 6.14 12.09
CA ASN A 95 9.06 5.18 12.25
C ASN A 95 7.93 5.41 11.24
N ARG A 96 7.67 6.66 10.83
CA ARG A 96 6.70 6.97 9.77
C ARG A 96 7.18 6.54 8.38
N LEU A 97 8.43 6.84 8.04
CA LEU A 97 9.02 6.45 6.76
C LEU A 97 9.15 4.93 6.64
N TYR A 98 9.45 4.26 7.77
CA TYR A 98 9.57 2.81 7.84
C TYR A 98 8.29 2.08 7.40
N HIS A 99 7.09 2.56 7.77
CA HIS A 99 5.84 1.99 7.25
C HIS A 99 5.75 2.07 5.72
N GLN A 100 5.96 3.26 5.16
CA GLN A 100 5.77 3.52 3.73
C GLN A 100 6.76 2.69 2.91
N GLU A 101 8.02 2.65 3.35
CA GLU A 101 9.05 1.84 2.73
C GLU A 101 8.72 0.35 2.81
N LEU A 102 8.31 -0.14 3.98
CA LEU A 102 8.00 -1.55 4.17
C LEU A 102 6.78 -2.00 3.35
N ALA A 103 5.71 -1.21 3.34
CA ALA A 103 4.53 -1.46 2.52
C ALA A 103 4.88 -1.47 1.03
N LYS A 104 5.63 -0.45 0.57
CA LYS A 104 6.09 -0.35 -0.82
C LYS A 104 6.94 -1.56 -1.21
N ASN A 105 7.98 -1.87 -0.43
CA ASN A 105 8.88 -2.99 -0.70
C ASN A 105 8.14 -4.33 -0.69
N THR A 106 7.09 -4.48 0.12
CA THR A 106 6.23 -5.67 0.13
C THR A 106 5.40 -5.74 -1.13
N ILE A 107 4.71 -4.65 -1.49
CA ILE A 107 3.87 -4.60 -2.70
C ILE A 107 4.73 -4.81 -3.96
N ASP A 108 5.94 -4.26 -4.01
CA ASP A 108 6.83 -4.38 -5.17
C ASP A 108 7.29 -5.81 -5.47
N GLN A 109 7.16 -6.73 -4.50
CA GLN A 109 7.41 -8.16 -4.71
C GLN A 109 6.26 -8.88 -5.44
N LEU A 110 5.08 -8.25 -5.54
CA LEU A 110 3.91 -8.84 -6.17
C LEU A 110 3.96 -8.70 -7.69
N SER A 111 3.46 -9.72 -8.40
CA SER A 111 3.16 -9.59 -9.83
C SER A 111 2.08 -8.53 -10.08
N LEU A 112 2.00 -8.01 -11.31
CA LEU A 112 0.97 -7.02 -11.68
C LEU A 112 -0.45 -7.53 -11.40
N ALA A 113 -0.73 -8.80 -11.70
CA ALA A 113 -2.02 -9.42 -11.42
C ALA A 113 -2.33 -9.43 -9.90
N GLN A 114 -1.36 -9.83 -9.07
CA GLN A 114 -1.52 -9.83 -7.61
C GLN A 114 -1.70 -8.41 -7.05
N LYS A 115 -0.97 -7.42 -7.58
CA LYS A 115 -1.15 -5.99 -7.21
C LYS A 115 -2.58 -5.53 -7.51
N ASN A 116 -3.09 -5.85 -8.70
CA ASN A 116 -4.44 -5.46 -9.10
C ASN A 116 -5.51 -6.12 -8.23
N HIS A 117 -5.38 -7.42 -7.94
CA HIS A 117 -6.31 -8.13 -7.06
C HIS A 117 -6.28 -7.61 -5.63
N LEU A 118 -5.09 -7.38 -5.07
CA LEU A 118 -4.95 -6.78 -3.75
C LEU A 118 -5.58 -5.38 -3.70
N SER A 119 -5.30 -4.54 -4.70
CA SER A 119 -5.87 -3.19 -4.78
C SER A 119 -7.39 -3.22 -4.86
N ALA A 120 -7.96 -4.08 -5.69
CA ALA A 120 -9.42 -4.22 -5.80
C ALA A 120 -10.05 -4.70 -4.48
N MET A 121 -9.39 -5.61 -3.76
CA MET A 121 -9.86 -6.07 -2.45
C MET A 121 -9.75 -5.01 -1.37
N LEU A 122 -8.67 -4.21 -1.35
CA LEU A 122 -8.52 -3.08 -0.45
C LEU A 122 -9.62 -2.04 -0.71
N GLU A 123 -9.85 -1.69 -1.98
CA GLU A 123 -10.90 -0.74 -2.36
C GLU A 123 -12.29 -1.25 -1.98
N ALA A 124 -12.63 -2.50 -2.28
CA ALA A 124 -13.90 -3.09 -1.90
C ALA A 124 -14.12 -3.08 -0.38
N ILE A 125 -13.09 -3.42 0.40
CA ILE A 125 -13.18 -3.48 1.86
C ILE A 125 -13.30 -2.10 2.51
N PHE A 126 -12.54 -1.11 2.02
CA PHE A 126 -12.50 0.22 2.64
C PHE A 126 -13.56 1.18 2.11
N SER A 127 -14.18 0.89 0.96
CA SER A 127 -15.32 1.67 0.44
C SER A 127 -16.67 1.21 1.00
N ASP A 128 -16.81 -0.05 1.39
CA ASP A 128 -18.01 -0.56 2.04
C ASP A 128 -17.93 -0.44 3.58
N SER A 129 -18.91 0.25 4.16
CA SER A 129 -18.92 0.56 5.59
C SER A 129 -18.98 -0.68 6.49
N LEU A 130 -19.67 -1.74 6.07
CA LEU A 130 -19.84 -2.95 6.89
C LEU A 130 -18.55 -3.77 6.89
N THR A 131 -17.92 -3.96 5.73
CA THR A 131 -16.64 -4.65 5.65
C THR A 131 -15.51 -3.85 6.29
N HIS A 132 -15.56 -2.52 6.19
CA HIS A 132 -14.60 -1.64 6.85
C HIS A 132 -14.70 -1.76 8.38
N GLU A 133 -15.91 -1.70 8.95
CA GLU A 133 -16.15 -1.90 10.38
C GLU A 133 -15.70 -3.29 10.85
N LYS A 134 -15.93 -4.32 10.03
CA LYS A 134 -15.45 -5.68 10.31
C LYS A 134 -13.92 -5.72 10.40
N ILE A 135 -13.19 -5.16 9.43
CA ILE A 135 -11.73 -5.09 9.49
C ILE A 135 -11.27 -4.27 10.70
N CYS A 136 -11.93 -3.15 10.99
CA CYS A 136 -11.65 -2.38 12.20
C CYS A 136 -11.80 -3.26 13.45
N THR A 137 -12.78 -4.13 13.54
CA THR A 137 -12.94 -5.03 14.70
C THR A 137 -11.86 -6.12 14.74
N GLU A 138 -11.50 -6.70 13.60
CA GLU A 138 -10.53 -7.80 13.51
C GLU A 138 -9.06 -7.35 13.70
N VAL A 139 -8.76 -6.05 13.54
CA VAL A 139 -7.44 -5.49 13.79
C VAL A 139 -7.25 -5.23 15.29
N THR A 140 -6.79 -6.27 15.97
CA THR A 140 -6.46 -6.25 17.40
C THR A 140 -4.95 -6.08 17.63
N PRO A 141 -4.51 -5.59 18.81
CA PRO A 141 -3.09 -5.54 19.14
C PRO A 141 -2.44 -6.93 19.07
N PRO A 142 -1.11 -7.00 18.83
CA PRO A 142 -0.33 -8.21 19.05
C PRO A 142 -0.58 -8.81 20.43
N VAL A 143 -0.75 -10.12 20.50
CA VAL A 143 -0.86 -10.84 21.78
C VAL A 143 0.53 -10.89 22.41
N THR A 144 0.63 -10.51 23.68
CA THR A 144 1.88 -10.47 24.44
C THR A 144 1.75 -11.32 25.69
N ASN A 145 2.80 -12.04 26.08
CA ASN A 145 2.81 -12.86 27.30
C ASN A 145 2.74 -12.03 28.59
N THR A 146 2.89 -10.71 28.47
CA THR A 146 2.69 -9.75 29.54
C THR A 146 1.47 -8.92 29.22
N ASP A 147 0.45 -8.98 30.07
CA ASP A 147 -0.66 -8.03 30.03
C ASP A 147 -0.06 -6.62 30.15
N ASN A 148 -0.49 -5.68 29.30
CA ASN A 148 -0.15 -4.24 29.28
C ASN A 148 1.03 -3.76 28.41
N GLU A 149 1.56 -4.55 27.48
CA GLU A 149 2.63 -4.02 26.60
C GLU A 149 2.12 -3.02 25.54
N PHE A 150 0.88 -3.18 25.09
CA PHE A 150 0.23 -2.28 24.15
C PHE A 150 -0.71 -1.31 24.85
N SER A 151 -0.45 -0.01 24.69
CA SER A 151 -1.39 1.02 25.15
C SER A 151 -2.67 0.95 24.32
N SER A 152 -3.79 0.62 24.97
CA SER A 152 -5.11 0.56 24.33
C SER A 152 -5.48 1.89 23.66
N LYS A 153 -5.12 3.02 24.29
CA LYS A 153 -5.32 4.35 23.72
C LYS A 153 -4.52 4.54 22.44
N LEU A 154 -3.21 4.26 22.46
CA LEU A 154 -2.36 4.44 21.28
C LEU A 154 -2.75 3.48 20.15
N TRP A 155 -3.21 2.27 20.46
CA TRP A 155 -3.70 1.33 19.46
C TRP A 155 -4.98 1.83 18.78
N LEU A 156 -5.92 2.37 19.57
CA LEU A 156 -7.13 2.98 19.02
C LEU A 156 -6.80 4.21 18.16
N ASP A 157 -5.89 5.06 18.63
CA ASP A 157 -5.39 6.22 17.87
C ASP A 157 -4.70 5.77 16.57
N ALA A 158 -4.00 4.64 16.59
CA ALA A 158 -3.39 4.06 15.38
C ALA A 158 -4.41 3.54 14.37
N LYS A 159 -5.45 2.84 14.83
CA LYS A 159 -6.56 2.39 13.96
C LYS A 159 -7.29 3.57 13.32
N ARG A 160 -7.51 4.65 14.08
CA ARG A 160 -8.09 5.89 13.57
C ARG A 160 -7.19 6.58 12.54
N GLY A 161 -5.90 6.67 12.84
CA GLY A 161 -4.93 7.34 11.97
C GLY A 161 -4.69 6.59 10.66
N TYR A 162 -4.57 5.27 10.72
CA TYR A 162 -4.21 4.44 9.56
C TYR A 162 -5.42 3.90 8.80
N LEU A 163 -6.41 3.32 9.50
CA LEU A 163 -7.56 2.68 8.88
C LEU A 163 -8.80 3.58 8.86
N HIS A 164 -8.76 4.76 9.48
CA HIS A 164 -9.94 5.63 9.64
C HIS A 164 -11.11 4.94 10.35
N CYS A 165 -10.81 4.03 11.29
CA CYS A 165 -11.83 3.45 12.18
C CYS A 165 -12.47 4.53 13.07
N LYS A 166 -13.70 4.31 13.53
CA LYS A 166 -14.41 5.21 14.46
C LYS A 166 -14.02 4.90 15.92
#